data_AF-W7HWR2-F1
#
_entry.id   AF-W7HWR2-F1
#
_cell.length_a   1.000
_cell.length_b   1.000
_cell.length_c   1.000
_cell.angle_alpha   90.00
_cell.angle_beta   90.00
_cell.angle_gamma   90.00
#
_symmetry.space_group_name_H-M   'P 1'
#
loop_
_entity.id
_entity.type
_entity.pdbx_description
1 polymer ?
#
loop_
_entity_poly.entity_id
_entity_poly.type
_entity_poly.pdbx_seq_one_letter_code
_entity_poly.pdbx_strand_id
1 'polypeptide(L)'
;MACPLVTRSLARRLALPGAQATRHMAATSSSLPHAYSTFSTVHENDPDKLDGHKQNSLAEQKAGKGQWREELASDAEAVIKAEREDIQATGEEIKKLQRETNELLKKAGIKPS
;
A
#
# COMPACT_ATOMS: atom_id res chain seq x y z
N MET A 1 19.73 88.48 -14.94
CA MET A 1 18.31 88.08 -14.96
C MET A 1 18.26 86.60 -14.64
N ALA A 2 17.96 86.22 -13.41
CA ALA A 2 16.64 86.05 -12.79
C ALA A 2 16.34 84.54 -12.65
N CYS A 3 16.05 84.15 -11.41
CA CYS A 3 15.69 82.85 -10.80
C CYS A 3 14.58 82.05 -11.55
N PRO A 4 14.10 80.84 -11.13
CA PRO A 4 14.22 80.21 -9.79
C PRO A 4 14.24 78.65 -9.68
N LEU A 5 14.47 78.19 -8.44
CA LEU A 5 13.82 77.10 -7.69
C LEU A 5 13.27 75.87 -8.43
N VAL A 6 13.68 74.66 -8.01
CA VAL A 6 12.74 73.56 -7.69
C VAL A 6 13.26 72.74 -6.49
N THR A 7 12.39 72.59 -5.50
CA THR A 7 12.56 71.75 -4.30
C THR A 7 11.84 70.40 -4.47
N ARG A 8 12.21 69.45 -3.60
CA ARG A 8 11.52 68.19 -3.22
C ARG A 8 11.75 66.96 -4.12
N SER A 9 12.22 65.86 -3.50
CA SER A 9 11.28 64.80 -3.08
C SER A 9 11.95 63.73 -2.22
N LEU A 10 11.24 63.32 -1.17
CA LEU A 10 11.56 62.19 -0.30
C LEU A 10 11.35 60.87 -1.07
N ALA A 11 12.41 60.12 -1.32
CA ALA A 11 12.27 58.74 -1.78
C ALA A 11 11.93 57.84 -0.58
N ARG A 12 10.64 57.55 -0.47
CA ARG A 12 9.98 56.60 0.44
C ARG A 12 10.62 55.21 0.29
N ARG A 13 11.14 54.66 1.40
CA ARG A 13 11.56 53.25 1.47
C ARG A 13 10.36 52.36 1.15
N LEU A 14 10.43 51.63 0.04
CA LEU A 14 9.49 50.54 -0.24
C LEU A 14 9.95 49.31 0.53
N ALA A 15 9.13 48.90 1.49
CA ALA A 15 9.27 47.65 2.21
C ALA A 15 9.11 46.48 1.22
N LEU A 16 10.01 45.49 1.31
CA LEU A 16 9.84 44.18 0.68
C LEU A 16 8.56 43.53 1.27
N PRO A 17 7.57 43.12 0.46
CA PRO A 17 6.53 42.25 0.97
C PRO A 17 7.14 40.90 1.32
N GLY A 18 7.06 40.54 2.60
CA GLY A 18 7.45 39.23 3.12
C GLY A 18 6.70 38.14 2.37
N ALA A 19 7.45 37.18 1.86
CA ALA A 19 6.92 35.97 1.28
C ALA A 19 6.42 35.01 2.38
N GLN A 20 5.35 34.28 2.03
CA GLN A 20 4.91 32.99 2.58
C GLN A 20 4.05 33.06 3.87
N ALA A 21 2.94 32.33 4.02
CA ALA A 21 2.52 31.10 3.37
C ALA A 21 0.98 30.99 3.34
N THR A 22 0.39 30.75 2.17
CA THR A 22 -0.97 30.23 2.07
C THR A 22 -0.94 28.74 2.46
N ARG A 23 -1.44 28.43 3.66
CA ARG A 23 -1.69 27.04 4.04
C ARG A 23 -2.89 26.51 3.25
N HIS A 24 -2.62 25.86 2.12
CA HIS A 24 -3.63 25.07 1.42
C HIS A 24 -3.85 23.77 2.19
N MET A 25 -4.82 23.76 3.11
CA MET A 25 -5.37 22.51 3.64
C MET A 25 -6.22 21.87 2.54
N ALA A 26 -5.58 21.12 1.65
CA ALA A 26 -6.29 20.26 0.71
C ALA A 26 -6.70 18.97 1.45
N ALA A 27 -7.84 19.00 2.13
CA ALA A 27 -8.50 17.78 2.57
C ALA A 27 -9.15 17.12 1.36
N THR A 28 -8.35 16.43 0.54
CA THR A 28 -8.86 15.57 -0.53
C THR A 28 -9.42 14.29 0.11
N SER A 29 -10.67 14.34 0.56
CA SER A 29 -11.45 13.12 0.80
C SER A 29 -11.96 12.63 -0.54
N SER A 30 -11.11 11.89 -1.28
CA SER A 30 -11.53 11.20 -2.49
C SER A 30 -12.11 9.84 -2.10
N SER A 31 -13.43 9.78 -1.91
CA SER A 31 -14.14 8.51 -1.90
C SER A 31 -14.32 8.05 -3.36
N LEU A 32 -13.30 7.41 -3.91
CA LEU A 32 -13.47 6.64 -5.14
C LEU A 32 -14.38 5.45 -4.82
N PRO A 33 -15.43 5.17 -5.63
CA PRO A 33 -16.08 3.87 -5.55
C PRO A 33 -14.97 2.82 -5.78
N HIS A 34 -14.84 1.89 -4.84
CA HIS A 34 -14.05 0.69 -5.03
C HIS A 34 -14.62 -0.03 -6.25
N ALA A 35 -14.10 0.25 -7.44
CA ALA A 35 -13.96 -0.80 -8.43
C ALA A 35 -13.07 -1.83 -7.71
N TYR A 36 -13.64 -2.98 -7.36
CA TYR A 36 -12.88 -4.11 -6.85
C TYR A 36 -11.81 -4.38 -7.90
N SER A 37 -10.61 -3.84 -7.67
CA SER A 37 -9.51 -4.02 -8.57
C SER A 37 -9.32 -5.52 -8.66
N THR A 38 -9.38 -6.05 -9.87
CA THR A 38 -9.15 -7.45 -10.17
C THR A 38 -7.67 -7.79 -10.00
N PHE A 39 -7.06 -7.38 -8.89
CA PHE A 39 -5.94 -8.13 -8.36
C PHE A 39 -6.56 -9.41 -7.81
N SER A 40 -6.62 -10.44 -8.64
CA SER A 40 -7.09 -11.76 -8.25
C SER A 40 -6.35 -12.16 -6.97
N THR A 41 -7.08 -12.62 -5.96
CA THR A 41 -6.49 -13.46 -4.93
C THR A 41 -6.66 -14.90 -5.43
N VAL A 42 -5.66 -15.77 -5.28
CA VAL A 42 -5.84 -17.21 -5.59
C VAL A 42 -6.84 -17.87 -4.62
N HIS A 43 -7.21 -17.18 -3.54
CA HIS A 43 -8.11 -17.70 -2.52
C HIS A 43 -9.58 -17.60 -2.93
N GLU A 44 -10.38 -18.52 -2.38
CA GLU A 44 -11.83 -18.57 -2.53
C GLU A 44 -12.42 -17.18 -2.19
N ASN A 45 -12.88 -16.43 -3.19
CA ASN A 45 -13.45 -15.09 -3.05
C ASN A 45 -14.89 -15.13 -2.49
N ASP A 46 -15.12 -16.00 -1.51
CA ASP A 46 -16.38 -16.09 -0.78
C ASP A 46 -16.56 -14.79 0.04
N PRO A 47 -17.57 -13.97 -0.28
CA PRO A 47 -17.73 -12.65 0.33
C PRO A 47 -17.91 -12.73 1.85
N ASP A 48 -18.61 -13.76 2.35
CA ASP A 48 -18.90 -13.89 3.77
C ASP A 48 -17.63 -14.20 4.58
N LYS A 49 -16.75 -15.04 4.03
CA LYS A 49 -15.45 -15.34 4.64
C LYS A 49 -14.53 -14.14 4.60
N LEU A 50 -14.41 -13.50 3.44
CA LEU A 50 -13.58 -12.31 3.27
C LEU A 50 -13.95 -11.20 4.27
N ASP A 51 -15.24 -10.95 4.48
CA ASP A 51 -15.70 -9.96 5.45
C ASP A 51 -15.37 -10.38 6.89
N GLY A 52 -15.44 -11.67 7.21
CA GLY A 52 -14.93 -12.22 8.47
C GLY A 52 -13.44 -11.97 8.67
N HIS A 53 -12.60 -12.27 7.67
CA HIS A 53 -11.16 -12.03 7.74
C HIS A 53 -10.81 -10.55 7.86
N LYS A 54 -11.54 -9.66 7.15
CA LYS A 54 -11.39 -8.20 7.29
C LYS A 54 -11.68 -7.75 8.71
N GLN A 55 -12.80 -8.18 9.28
CA GLN A 55 -13.20 -7.80 10.64
C GLN A 55 -12.18 -8.29 11.68
N ASN A 56 -11.70 -9.52 11.54
CA ASN A 56 -10.66 -10.07 12.41
C ASN A 56 -9.35 -9.26 12.30
N SER A 57 -8.89 -8.97 11.08
CA SER A 57 -7.70 -8.15 10.85
C SER A 57 -7.81 -6.76 11.51
N LEU A 58 -8.99 -6.12 11.44
CA LEU A 58 -9.23 -4.83 12.09
C LEU A 58 -9.21 -4.94 13.62
N ALA A 59 -9.75 -6.02 14.18
CA ALA A 59 -9.72 -6.27 15.62
C ALA A 59 -8.28 -6.47 16.13
N GLU A 60 -7.47 -7.23 15.39
CA GLU A 60 -6.07 -7.48 15.71
C GLU A 60 -5.21 -6.23 15.61
N GLN A 61 -5.43 -5.40 14.58
CA GLN A 61 -4.78 -4.09 14.47
C GLN A 61 -5.12 -3.18 15.65
N LYS A 62 -6.40 -3.13 16.07
CA LYS A 62 -6.83 -2.38 17.26
C LYS A 62 -6.19 -2.90 18.55
N ALA A 63 -5.95 -4.21 18.64
CA ALA A 63 -5.26 -4.84 19.77
C ALA A 63 -3.73 -4.70 19.72
N GLY A 64 -3.17 -4.02 18.71
CA GLY A 64 -1.73 -3.85 18.51
C GLY A 64 -1.01 -5.10 17.97
N LYS A 65 -1.77 -6.12 17.54
CA LYS A 65 -1.27 -7.39 16.99
C LYS A 65 -1.51 -7.46 15.49
N GLY A 66 -1.16 -6.41 14.75
CA GLY A 66 -1.32 -6.41 13.29
C GLY A 66 -0.50 -7.54 12.68
N GLN A 67 -1.16 -8.56 12.13
CA GLN A 67 -0.53 -9.69 11.44
C GLN A 67 -0.88 -9.61 9.95
N TRP A 68 0.07 -9.99 9.11
CA TRP A 68 -0.18 -10.16 7.69
C TRP A 68 -1.04 -11.41 7.48
N ARG A 69 -2.09 -11.29 6.65
CA ARG A 69 -3.02 -12.39 6.37
C ARG A 69 -3.05 -12.67 4.87
N GLU A 70 -2.65 -13.87 4.50
CA GLU A 70 -2.57 -14.33 3.11
C GLU A 70 -3.93 -14.27 2.41
N GLU A 71 -5.02 -14.57 3.12
CA GLU A 71 -6.38 -14.59 2.58
C GLU A 71 -6.92 -13.21 2.15
N LEU A 72 -6.32 -12.12 2.67
CA LEU A 72 -6.65 -10.75 2.29
C LEU A 72 -5.59 -10.09 1.40
N ALA A 73 -4.42 -10.72 1.28
CA ALA A 73 -3.31 -10.18 0.52
C ALA A 73 -3.58 -10.34 -0.98
N SER A 74 -3.09 -9.38 -1.75
CA SER A 74 -3.00 -9.53 -3.21
C SER A 74 -1.94 -10.59 -3.56
N ASP A 75 -2.11 -11.30 -4.68
CA ASP A 75 -1.12 -12.25 -5.18
C ASP A 75 0.28 -11.64 -5.29
N ALA A 76 0.37 -10.37 -5.70
CA ALA A 76 1.65 -9.65 -5.78
C ALA A 76 2.27 -9.37 -4.39
N GLU A 77 1.44 -9.15 -3.37
CA GLU A 77 1.90 -8.97 -1.99
C GLU A 77 2.36 -10.29 -1.37
N ALA A 78 1.68 -11.39 -1.69
CA ALA A 78 2.06 -12.74 -1.26
C ALA A 78 3.45 -13.14 -1.80
N VAL A 79 3.75 -12.82 -3.07
CA VAL A 79 5.09 -13.07 -3.65
C VAL A 79 6.18 -12.28 -2.92
N ILE A 80 5.96 -10.99 -2.67
CA ILE A 80 6.92 -10.15 -1.94
C ILE A 80 7.10 -10.66 -0.50
N LYS A 81 6.03 -11.17 0.12
CA LYS A 81 6.10 -11.72 1.48
C LYS A 81 6.86 -13.04 1.52
N ALA A 82 6.67 -13.90 0.52
CA ALA A 82 7.41 -15.14 0.34
C ALA A 82 8.90 -14.86 0.10
N GLU A 83 9.24 -13.87 -0.73
CA GLU A 83 10.62 -13.45 -1.00
C GLU A 83 11.32 -12.93 0.26
N ARG A 84 10.58 -12.28 1.15
CA ARG A 84 11.09 -11.82 2.45
C ARG A 84 11.35 -12.95 3.45
N GLU A 85 11.16 -14.21 3.07
CA GLU A 85 11.29 -15.41 3.91
C GLU A 85 10.44 -15.38 5.19
N ASP A 86 9.46 -14.48 5.27
CA ASP A 86 8.54 -14.36 6.41
C ASP A 86 7.51 -15.52 6.44
N ILE A 87 7.42 -16.29 5.36
CA ILE A 87 6.66 -17.53 5.32
C ILE A 87 7.55 -18.64 5.86
N GLN A 88 7.32 -19.04 7.10
CA GLN A 88 8.03 -20.14 7.76
C GLN A 88 7.56 -21.51 7.22
N ALA A 89 7.77 -21.76 5.93
CA ALA A 89 7.64 -23.11 5.41
C ALA A 89 8.79 -23.95 5.98
N THR A 90 8.47 -24.80 6.97
CA THR A 90 9.47 -25.71 7.52
C THR A 90 9.95 -26.66 6.40
N GLY A 91 11.23 -27.04 6.41
CA GLY A 91 11.78 -27.94 5.39
C GLY A 91 11.05 -29.30 5.31
N GLU A 92 10.29 -29.66 6.36
CA GLU A 92 9.42 -30.84 6.38
C GLU A 92 8.14 -30.64 5.58
N GLU A 93 7.52 -29.47 5.67
CA GLU A 93 6.34 -29.06 4.87
C GLU A 93 6.67 -29.14 3.37
N ILE A 94 7.82 -28.59 2.99
CA ILE A 94 8.31 -28.59 1.60
C ILE A 94 8.52 -30.02 1.11
N LYS A 95 9.13 -30.89 1.93
CA LYS A 95 9.32 -32.32 1.58
C LYS A 95 8.00 -33.06 1.41
N LYS A 96 6.99 -32.76 2.24
CA LYS A 96 5.65 -33.36 2.12
C LYS A 96 5.00 -32.96 0.80
N LEU A 97 5.03 -31.66 0.45
CA LEU A 97 4.50 -31.15 -0.81
C LEU A 97 5.21 -31.75 -2.04
N GLN A 98 6.54 -31.89 -1.99
CA GLN A 98 7.31 -32.55 -3.04
C GLN A 98 6.90 -34.03 -3.21
N ARG A 99 6.66 -34.74 -2.10
CA ARG A 99 6.21 -36.13 -2.12
C ARG A 99 4.83 -36.27 -2.75
N GLU A 100 3.87 -35.43 -2.35
CA GLU A 100 2.51 -35.42 -2.91
C GLU A 100 2.53 -35.09 -4.42
N THR A 101 3.35 -34.13 -4.82
CA THR A 101 3.55 -33.79 -6.25
C THR A 101 4.08 -35.00 -7.04
N ASN A 102 5.06 -35.72 -6.49
CA ASN A 102 5.60 -36.94 -7.10
C ASN A 102 4.56 -38.06 -7.19
N GLU A 103 3.67 -38.19 -6.22
CA GLU A 103 2.57 -39.16 -6.28
C GLU A 103 1.55 -38.80 -7.36
N LEU A 104 1.23 -37.51 -7.52
CA LEU A 104 0.35 -37.02 -8.59
C LEU A 104 0.97 -37.24 -9.97
N LEU A 105 2.27 -36.97 -10.13
CA LEU A 105 3.02 -37.22 -11.37
C LEU A 105 2.99 -38.70 -11.74
N LYS A 106 3.22 -39.60 -10.77
CA LYS A 106 3.12 -41.06 -10.97
C LYS A 106 1.73 -41.48 -11.43
N LYS A 107 0.67 -40.92 -10.81
CA LYS A 107 -0.72 -41.17 -11.23
C LYS A 107 -0.99 -40.68 -12.66
N ALA A 108 -0.38 -39.58 -13.06
CA ALA A 108 -0.47 -39.04 -14.42
C ALA A 108 0.44 -39.78 -15.44
N GLY A 109 1.20 -40.80 -15.02
CA GLY A 109 2.12 -41.53 -15.88
C GLY A 109 3.40 -40.76 -16.25
N ILE A 110 3.67 -39.64 -15.58
CA ILE A 110 4.86 -38.82 -15.77
C ILE A 110 5.91 -39.31 -14.76
N LYS A 111 7.08 -39.72 -15.25
CA LYS A 111 8.17 -40.18 -14.39
C LYS A 111 8.81 -38.96 -13.71
N PRO A 112 8.80 -38.88 -12.36
CA PRO A 112 9.58 -37.87 -11.67
C PRO A 112 11.08 -38.18 -11.84
N SER A 113 11.87 -37.15 -12.13
CA SER A 113 13.33 -37.19 -12.31
C SER A 113 14.07 -37.35 -10.98
#